data_AF-A0A6A6R6B8-F1
#
_entry.id   AF-A0A6A6R6B8-F1
#
_cell.length_a   1.000
_cell.length_b   1.000
_cell.length_c   1.000
_cell.angle_alpha   90.00
_cell.angle_beta   90.00
_cell.angle_gamma   90.00
#
_symmetry.space_group_name_H-M   'P 1'
#
loop_
_entity.id
_entity.type
_entity.pdbx_description
1 polymer ?
#
loop_
_entity_poly.entity_id
_entity_poly.type
_entity_poly.pdbx_seq_one_letter_code
_entity_poly.pdbx_strand_id
1 'polypeptide(L)'
;MPPDLTLSSAPPAFSTVSAPPTSAAEAFPTSHEQPPSQAQQNEAYRNHKRRTTQPELVDAISHPGDVRINVQGAFIVDEENGSTTPSSEPSSDTSMSLKELEDGGYEHDGKDIRLPNHTQGVSHIAVDIGGSLAKLVYFTREHSSSEIGGRLNFVKFETDKIDTCIEFMRHLQAEHQTQNGSKPKDLCVMATGGGAFKYYDKIREALKVEVLREDEMECLIIGLDFFITEIPSEVFTYSEANPMSFVASPPSKTIYPYLLVNIGSGVSMIKVSGPRQYTRIGGTSLGGGTLWGLLSLLTGARNFDDMLKLAEKGDNTAVDMLVGDIYGMDYNKIGLKSTAIASSFGKVYKMKRAAEREAEDHGGLANGDHEHPSASSPLDPTSADPITAGNTKFKPEDISRSLLYAVSNNIGQIAYLHASAHNLEHIYFGGSFIGGHYQTMNTLSYAIKFWSKGEKKAYFLRHEGYLGAVGAFLKRQPRNWGRRGSMDGGPLPGEGFDGRDGNGPVGGR
;
A
#
# COMPACT_ATOMS: atom_id res chain seq x y z
N MET A 1 42.44 46.81 10.94
CA MET A 1 41.34 47.64 11.45
C MET A 1 40.10 47.33 10.65
N PRO A 2 39.11 46.64 11.24
CA PRO A 2 37.86 46.31 10.55
C PRO A 2 36.85 47.45 10.71
N PRO A 3 35.81 47.57 9.86
CA PRO A 3 34.71 48.48 10.08
C PRO A 3 33.64 47.84 10.99
N ASP A 4 33.09 48.70 11.86
CA ASP A 4 32.00 48.47 12.81
C ASP A 4 30.73 47.90 12.18
N LEU A 5 30.17 46.87 12.83
CA LEU A 5 28.77 46.48 12.71
C LEU A 5 28.09 46.71 14.06
N THR A 6 27.45 47.86 14.20
CA THR A 6 26.63 48.20 15.37
C THR A 6 25.28 47.47 15.31
N LEU A 7 25.04 46.65 16.34
CA LEU A 7 23.73 46.10 16.70
C LEU A 7 22.75 47.23 17.06
N SER A 8 21.52 47.15 16.55
CA SER A 8 20.35 47.84 17.10
C SER A 8 19.31 46.82 17.53
N SER A 9 19.21 46.65 18.85
CA SER A 9 18.18 45.90 19.56
C SER A 9 16.89 46.71 19.69
N ALA A 10 15.76 46.16 19.27
CA ALA A 10 14.43 46.61 19.66
C ALA A 10 13.64 45.44 20.26
N PRO A 11 13.00 45.59 21.43
CA PRO A 11 12.24 44.52 22.08
C PRO A 11 10.81 44.42 21.52
N PRO A 12 10.19 43.22 21.47
CA PRO A 12 8.77 43.11 21.16
C PRO A 12 7.91 43.36 22.41
N ALA A 13 6.82 44.10 22.20
CA ALA A 13 5.80 44.41 23.19
C ALA A 13 4.93 43.19 23.53
N PHE A 14 4.72 42.98 24.83
CA PHE A 14 3.75 42.03 25.37
C PHE A 14 2.33 42.59 25.22
N SER A 15 1.44 41.88 24.54
CA SER A 15 -0.02 42.10 24.62
C SER A 15 -0.67 40.97 25.43
N THR A 16 -1.32 41.38 26.50
CA THR A 16 -2.03 40.60 27.50
C THR A 16 -3.22 39.82 26.94
N VAL A 17 -3.35 38.57 27.37
CA VAL A 17 -4.47 37.66 27.12
C VAL A 17 -5.69 38.07 27.94
N SER A 18 -6.85 38.30 27.30
CA SER A 18 -8.16 38.40 27.96
C SER A 18 -8.92 37.08 27.85
N ALA A 19 -9.34 36.53 28.99
CA ALA A 19 -10.18 35.34 29.08
C ALA A 19 -11.62 35.63 28.58
N PRO A 20 -12.29 34.67 27.92
CA PRO A 20 -13.72 34.78 27.61
C PRO A 20 -14.60 34.33 28.80
N PRO A 21 -15.81 34.89 28.94
CA PRO A 21 -16.69 34.66 30.08
C PRO A 21 -17.45 33.33 30.02
N THR A 22 -17.73 32.82 31.21
CA THR A 22 -18.63 31.71 31.58
C THR A 22 -20.06 31.97 31.09
N SER A 23 -20.64 31.01 30.32
CA SER A 23 -22.07 31.03 29.98
C SER A 23 -22.89 30.10 30.87
N ALA A 24 -24.04 30.63 31.25
CA ALA A 24 -25.08 30.09 32.11
C ALA A 24 -25.59 28.68 31.75
N ALA A 25 -26.06 28.01 32.80
CA ALA A 25 -26.86 26.80 32.76
C ALA A 25 -28.27 27.09 32.20
N GLU A 26 -28.75 26.24 31.29
CA GLU A 26 -30.16 26.14 30.93
C GLU A 26 -30.67 24.73 31.23
N ALA A 27 -31.82 24.70 31.89
CA ALA A 27 -32.51 23.51 32.38
C ALA A 27 -33.36 22.86 31.28
N PHE A 28 -33.32 21.53 31.20
CA PHE A 28 -34.24 20.73 30.38
C PHE A 28 -35.56 20.51 31.14
N PRO A 29 -36.73 20.74 30.52
CA PRO A 29 -37.99 20.24 31.05
C PRO A 29 -38.20 18.77 30.63
N THR A 30 -38.49 17.94 31.62
CA THR A 30 -38.96 16.56 31.49
C THR A 30 -40.42 16.54 31.03
N SER A 31 -40.73 15.85 29.94
CA SER A 31 -42.09 15.40 29.62
C SER A 31 -42.07 13.94 29.19
N HIS A 32 -42.74 13.12 30.00
CA HIS A 32 -43.06 11.72 29.75
C HIS A 32 -44.04 11.60 28.57
N GLU A 33 -43.69 10.80 27.55
CA GLU A 33 -44.66 10.20 26.63
C GLU A 33 -44.47 8.68 26.57
N GLN A 34 -45.57 7.96 26.73
CA GLN A 34 -45.65 6.49 26.69
C GLN A 34 -45.57 5.96 25.24
N PRO A 35 -45.07 4.74 25.00
CA PRO A 35 -45.05 4.15 23.67
C PRO A 35 -46.46 3.66 23.23
N PRO A 36 -46.84 3.80 21.94
CA PRO A 36 -48.13 3.35 21.43
C PRO A 36 -48.21 1.83 21.25
N SER A 37 -49.44 1.31 21.31
CA SER A 37 -49.77 -0.12 21.31
C SER A 37 -49.72 -0.78 19.92
N GLN A 38 -49.51 -2.11 19.93
CA GLN A 38 -49.34 -3.01 18.77
C GLN A 38 -50.46 -3.01 17.71
N ALA A 39 -51.56 -2.29 17.90
CA ALA A 39 -52.67 -2.23 16.94
C ALA A 39 -52.47 -1.16 15.83
N GLN A 40 -51.55 -0.21 16.00
CA GLN A 40 -51.28 0.85 14.99
C GLN A 40 -50.14 0.49 14.01
N GLN A 41 -49.45 -0.64 14.21
CA GLN A 41 -48.34 -1.09 13.34
C GLN A 41 -48.80 -1.92 12.13
N ASN A 42 -50.05 -2.39 12.09
CA ASN A 42 -50.49 -3.35 11.05
C ASN A 42 -51.28 -2.75 9.87
N GLU A 43 -51.53 -1.43 9.83
CA GLU A 43 -52.17 -0.77 8.67
C GLU A 43 -51.20 -0.06 7.72
N ALA A 44 -49.94 0.14 8.10
CA ALA A 44 -48.92 0.75 7.23
C ALA A 44 -48.36 -0.22 6.16
N TYR A 45 -48.63 -1.52 6.27
CA TYR A 45 -48.02 -2.56 5.43
C TYR A 45 -48.79 -2.95 4.16
N ARG A 46 -49.91 -2.30 3.85
CA ARG A 46 -50.79 -2.78 2.75
C ARG A 46 -51.08 -1.84 1.58
N ASN A 47 -50.52 -0.63 1.54
CA ASN A 47 -50.74 0.26 0.39
C ASN A 47 -49.53 1.17 0.10
N HIS A 48 -48.49 0.68 -0.58
CA HIS A 48 -47.59 1.53 -1.37
C HIS A 48 -47.22 0.84 -2.68
N LYS A 49 -48.11 0.99 -3.67
CA LYS A 49 -47.77 0.88 -5.10
C LYS A 49 -46.68 1.90 -5.41
N ARG A 50 -45.60 1.43 -6.04
CA ARG A 50 -44.46 2.22 -6.55
C ARG A 50 -44.92 3.51 -7.20
N ARG A 51 -44.59 4.63 -6.56
CA ARG A 51 -44.65 5.96 -7.12
C ARG A 51 -43.27 6.56 -6.88
N THR A 52 -42.45 6.58 -7.93
CA THR A 52 -41.09 7.14 -7.96
C THR A 52 -41.14 8.59 -7.51
N THR A 53 -40.62 8.86 -6.32
CA THR A 53 -40.41 10.21 -5.80
C THR A 53 -39.00 10.67 -6.21
N GLN A 54 -38.90 11.95 -6.57
CA GLN A 54 -37.71 12.62 -7.10
C GLN A 54 -36.50 12.84 -6.15
N PRO A 55 -36.38 12.33 -4.90
CA PRO A 55 -35.10 12.46 -4.16
C PRO A 55 -34.01 11.44 -4.55
N GLU A 56 -34.32 10.34 -5.25
CA GLU A 56 -33.31 9.33 -5.64
C GLU A 56 -32.38 9.76 -6.79
N LEU A 57 -32.58 10.97 -7.32
CA LEU A 57 -31.79 11.53 -8.42
C LEU A 57 -30.68 12.50 -7.98
N VAL A 58 -30.51 12.71 -6.66
CA VAL A 58 -29.58 13.73 -6.12
C VAL A 58 -28.33 13.16 -5.44
N ASP A 59 -28.24 11.86 -5.16
CA ASP A 59 -26.98 11.20 -4.75
C ASP A 59 -26.05 10.84 -5.92
N ALA A 60 -26.28 11.46 -7.10
CA ALA A 60 -25.67 11.09 -8.37
C ALA A 60 -24.65 12.11 -8.89
N ILE A 61 -23.95 12.86 -8.03
CA ILE A 61 -22.89 13.80 -8.48
C ILE A 61 -21.65 13.75 -7.59
N SER A 62 -20.72 12.86 -7.91
CA SER A 62 -19.29 13.16 -8.06
C SER A 62 -18.55 11.97 -8.70
N HIS A 63 -17.65 12.26 -9.65
CA HIS A 63 -16.73 11.36 -10.38
C HIS A 63 -17.20 10.81 -11.76
N PRO A 64 -16.93 11.53 -12.86
CA PRO A 64 -17.11 11.01 -14.21
C PRO A 64 -15.93 10.10 -14.59
N GLY A 65 -16.05 8.79 -14.34
CA GLY A 65 -15.01 7.84 -14.77
C GLY A 65 -15.20 6.35 -14.47
N ASP A 66 -16.00 5.96 -13.47
CA ASP A 66 -15.64 4.74 -12.73
C ASP A 66 -16.61 3.56 -12.89
N VAL A 67 -16.06 2.36 -12.76
CA VAL A 67 -16.84 1.16 -12.41
C VAL A 67 -17.65 1.48 -11.15
N ARG A 68 -18.98 1.40 -11.21
CA ARG A 68 -19.83 1.63 -10.03
C ARG A 68 -19.82 0.40 -9.12
N ILE A 69 -18.77 0.27 -8.32
CA ILE A 69 -18.74 -0.66 -7.20
C ILE A 69 -19.66 -0.10 -6.12
N ASN A 70 -20.55 -0.95 -5.57
CA ASN A 70 -21.37 -0.55 -4.45
C ASN A 70 -20.61 -0.85 -3.16
N VAL A 71 -20.03 0.19 -2.57
CA VAL A 71 -19.26 0.14 -1.32
C VAL A 71 -20.11 0.32 -0.08
N GLN A 72 -21.43 0.46 -0.22
CA GLN A 72 -22.31 0.58 0.94
C GLN A 72 -22.20 -0.67 1.81
N GLY A 73 -21.85 -0.46 3.08
CA GLY A 73 -21.61 -1.56 4.03
C GLY A 73 -20.32 -2.34 3.77
N ALA A 74 -19.39 -1.81 2.98
CA ALA A 74 -18.09 -2.44 2.78
C ALA A 74 -17.33 -2.58 4.11
N PHE A 75 -16.64 -3.70 4.27
CA PHE A 75 -15.77 -3.94 5.41
C PHE A 75 -14.60 -4.84 5.02
N ILE A 76 -13.50 -4.71 5.75
CA ILE A 76 -12.32 -5.55 5.57
C ILE A 76 -12.52 -6.82 6.40
N VAL A 77 -12.26 -7.97 5.79
CA VAL A 77 -12.33 -9.27 6.46
C VAL A 77 -11.12 -9.42 7.37
N ASP A 78 -11.36 -9.66 8.66
CA ASP A 78 -10.34 -9.90 9.68
C ASP A 78 -10.37 -11.39 10.08
N GLU A 79 -9.30 -12.14 9.83
CA GLU A 79 -9.21 -13.57 10.17
C GLU A 79 -9.24 -13.86 11.69
N GLU A 80 -9.14 -12.85 12.57
CA GLU A 80 -9.13 -13.03 14.03
C GLU A 80 -10.49 -13.45 14.62
N ASN A 81 -11.60 -13.27 13.90
CA ASN A 81 -12.88 -13.82 14.33
C ASN A 81 -13.03 -15.22 13.76
N GLY A 82 -12.74 -16.24 14.58
CA GLY A 82 -12.92 -17.68 14.33
C GLY A 82 -14.35 -18.15 13.99
N SER A 83 -15.11 -17.36 13.24
CA SER A 83 -15.94 -17.87 12.17
C SER A 83 -14.99 -18.53 11.18
N THR A 84 -14.94 -19.86 11.23
CA THR A 84 -14.67 -20.64 10.02
C THR A 84 -15.41 -19.95 8.89
N THR A 85 -14.69 -19.28 8.00
CA THR A 85 -15.14 -19.25 6.62
C THR A 85 -15.59 -20.68 6.35
N PRO A 86 -16.84 -20.93 5.92
CA PRO A 86 -16.97 -22.02 4.99
C PRO A 86 -15.94 -21.64 3.95
N SER A 87 -14.89 -22.45 3.81
CA SER A 87 -14.30 -22.60 2.51
C SER A 87 -15.51 -22.68 1.59
N SER A 88 -15.80 -21.60 0.87
CA SER A 88 -16.55 -21.73 -0.35
C SER A 88 -15.55 -22.49 -1.19
N GLU A 89 -15.51 -23.82 -0.96
CA GLU A 89 -14.74 -24.71 -1.77
C GLU A 89 -15.24 -24.41 -3.18
N PRO A 90 -14.40 -23.85 -4.05
CA PRO A 90 -14.76 -23.83 -5.44
C PRO A 90 -14.99 -25.29 -5.79
N SER A 91 -16.14 -25.57 -6.39
CA SER A 91 -16.64 -26.91 -6.71
C SER A 91 -15.53 -27.94 -6.91
N SER A 92 -15.66 -29.07 -6.23
CA SER A 92 -14.71 -30.11 -5.82
C SER A 92 -13.61 -30.62 -6.79
N ASP A 93 -13.48 -30.11 -8.01
CA ASP A 93 -12.36 -30.37 -8.93
C ASP A 93 -11.34 -29.21 -8.99
N THR A 94 -11.68 -28.03 -8.46
CA THR A 94 -10.93 -26.77 -8.71
C THR A 94 -9.91 -26.42 -7.62
N SER A 95 -10.09 -26.93 -6.40
CA SER A 95 -9.24 -26.62 -5.24
C SER A 95 -7.81 -27.17 -5.33
N MET A 96 -7.58 -28.17 -6.19
CA MET A 96 -6.24 -28.71 -6.45
C MET A 96 -5.36 -27.71 -7.23
N SER A 97 -5.90 -27.04 -8.25
CA SER A 97 -5.11 -26.17 -9.14
C SER A 97 -4.60 -24.88 -8.50
N LEU A 98 -5.44 -24.21 -7.69
CA LEU A 98 -5.02 -23.00 -6.96
C LEU A 98 -4.07 -23.33 -5.81
N LYS A 99 -4.23 -24.49 -5.15
CA LYS A 99 -3.28 -24.97 -4.12
C LYS A 99 -1.92 -25.36 -4.71
N GLU A 100 -1.90 -25.94 -5.92
CA GLU A 100 -0.67 -26.20 -6.67
C GLU A 100 0.03 -24.89 -7.09
N LEU A 101 -0.75 -23.84 -7.40
CA LEU A 101 -0.22 -22.50 -7.64
C LEU A 101 0.22 -21.81 -6.33
N GLU A 102 -0.42 -22.08 -5.18
CA GLU A 102 -0.02 -21.54 -3.86
C GLU A 102 1.38 -22.05 -3.48
N ASP A 103 1.67 -23.33 -3.75
CA ASP A 103 3.03 -23.89 -3.61
C ASP A 103 4.03 -23.28 -4.64
N GLY A 104 3.51 -22.63 -5.69
CA GLY A 104 4.23 -22.10 -6.86
C GLY A 104 4.62 -20.61 -6.81
N GLY A 105 4.36 -19.89 -5.72
CA GLY A 105 5.00 -18.58 -5.45
C GLY A 105 4.14 -17.33 -5.61
N TYR A 106 2.88 -17.36 -5.15
CA TYR A 106 2.08 -16.16 -4.90
C TYR A 106 1.62 -16.09 -3.43
N GLU A 107 1.29 -14.91 -2.96
CA GLU A 107 0.79 -14.69 -1.60
C GLU A 107 -0.56 -13.96 -1.64
N HIS A 108 -1.57 -14.56 -1.01
CA HIS A 108 -2.89 -13.95 -0.84
C HIS A 108 -2.89 -13.08 0.42
N ASP A 109 -3.36 -11.84 0.33
CA ASP A 109 -3.59 -11.02 1.53
C ASP A 109 -4.94 -11.40 2.13
N GLY A 110 -4.97 -12.03 3.29
CA GLY A 110 -6.21 -12.46 3.95
C GLY A 110 -7.18 -11.34 4.33
N LYS A 111 -6.83 -10.07 4.08
CA LYS A 111 -7.62 -8.87 4.40
C LYS A 111 -8.55 -8.46 3.25
N ASP A 112 -9.28 -9.39 2.63
CA ASP A 112 -10.17 -9.03 1.52
C ASP A 112 -11.22 -7.97 1.89
N ILE A 113 -11.73 -7.25 0.90
CA ILE A 113 -12.80 -6.27 1.10
C ILE A 113 -14.12 -6.87 0.67
N ARG A 114 -15.02 -7.06 1.64
CA ARG A 114 -16.37 -7.53 1.39
C ARG A 114 -17.27 -6.38 0.95
N LEU A 115 -18.02 -6.61 -0.13
CA LEU A 115 -18.96 -5.67 -0.74
C LEU A 115 -20.38 -6.28 -0.71
N PRO A 116 -21.11 -6.20 0.42
CA PRO A 116 -22.37 -6.93 0.61
C PRO A 116 -23.48 -6.48 -0.35
N ASN A 117 -23.44 -5.23 -0.81
CA ASN A 117 -24.48 -4.67 -1.67
C ASN A 117 -24.10 -4.61 -3.16
N HIS A 118 -22.92 -5.13 -3.54
CA HIS A 118 -22.50 -5.15 -4.95
C HIS A 118 -22.85 -6.48 -5.64
N THR A 119 -23.93 -6.47 -6.42
CA THR A 119 -24.45 -7.68 -7.11
C THR A 119 -24.11 -7.73 -8.60
N GLN A 120 -23.55 -6.65 -9.16
CA GLN A 120 -23.18 -6.61 -10.56
C GLN A 120 -21.95 -7.48 -10.85
N GLY A 121 -21.78 -7.87 -12.10
CA GLY A 121 -20.59 -8.59 -12.54
C GLY A 121 -19.46 -7.63 -12.83
N VAL A 122 -18.26 -7.99 -12.39
CA VAL A 122 -17.04 -7.34 -12.82
C VAL A 122 -16.37 -8.19 -13.90
N SER A 123 -15.94 -7.55 -14.98
CA SER A 123 -15.38 -8.22 -16.17
C SER A 123 -13.95 -7.75 -16.44
N HIS A 124 -13.21 -7.44 -15.39
CA HIS A 124 -11.80 -7.09 -15.49
C HIS A 124 -11.02 -7.52 -14.25
N ILE A 125 -9.73 -7.74 -14.48
CA ILE A 125 -8.69 -7.91 -13.45
C ILE A 125 -7.82 -6.66 -13.52
N ALA A 126 -7.31 -6.21 -12.38
CA ALA A 126 -6.32 -5.16 -12.32
C ALA A 126 -5.00 -5.65 -11.77
N VAL A 127 -3.89 -5.18 -12.34
CA VAL A 127 -2.54 -5.54 -11.91
C VAL A 127 -1.61 -4.33 -11.91
N ASP A 128 -0.91 -4.10 -10.80
CA ASP A 128 0.19 -3.15 -10.67
C ASP A 128 1.51 -3.91 -10.68
N ILE A 129 2.26 -3.81 -11.78
CA ILE A 129 3.51 -4.55 -11.97
C ILE A 129 4.68 -3.62 -11.67
N GLY A 130 5.14 -3.66 -10.42
CA GLY A 130 6.32 -2.94 -9.96
C GLY A 130 7.64 -3.62 -10.34
N GLY A 131 8.75 -3.02 -9.94
CA GLY A 131 10.09 -3.56 -10.20
C GLY A 131 10.37 -4.89 -9.49
N SER A 132 9.82 -5.09 -8.29
CA SER A 132 10.06 -6.27 -7.46
C SER A 132 8.83 -7.13 -7.20
N LEU A 133 7.64 -6.52 -7.17
CA LEU A 133 6.37 -7.20 -6.92
C LEU A 133 5.31 -6.78 -7.92
N ALA A 134 4.54 -7.75 -8.42
CA ALA A 134 3.27 -7.56 -9.11
C ALA A 134 2.11 -7.76 -8.13
N LYS A 135 1.15 -6.83 -8.10
CA LYS A 135 -0.02 -6.88 -7.21
C LYS A 135 -1.28 -6.92 -8.05
N LEU A 136 -2.13 -7.88 -7.79
CA LEU A 136 -3.31 -8.18 -8.57
C LEU A 136 -4.55 -8.00 -7.68
N VAL A 137 -5.54 -7.31 -8.22
CA VAL A 137 -6.86 -7.12 -7.60
C VAL A 137 -7.92 -7.65 -8.55
N TYR A 138 -8.80 -8.50 -8.03
CA TYR A 138 -9.92 -9.07 -8.79
C TYR A 138 -11.16 -9.22 -7.92
N PHE A 139 -12.32 -9.28 -8.57
CA PHE A 139 -13.60 -9.39 -7.89
C PHE A 139 -14.20 -10.79 -8.05
N THR A 140 -14.69 -11.34 -6.95
CA THR A 140 -15.44 -12.60 -6.91
C THR A 140 -16.87 -12.36 -6.43
N ARG A 141 -17.83 -13.03 -7.05
CA ARG A 141 -19.22 -13.05 -6.56
C ARG A 141 -19.38 -14.14 -5.52
N GLU A 142 -20.07 -13.82 -4.44
CA GLU A 142 -20.45 -14.83 -3.45
C GLU A 142 -21.90 -15.25 -3.74
N HIS A 143 -22.07 -16.54 -4.06
CA HIS A 143 -23.35 -17.14 -4.47
C HIS A 143 -23.96 -18.06 -3.39
N SER A 144 -23.41 -18.06 -2.17
CA SER A 144 -23.96 -18.88 -1.08
C SER A 144 -25.37 -18.41 -0.72
N SER A 145 -26.25 -19.34 -0.33
CA SER A 145 -27.69 -19.09 -0.14
C SER A 145 -28.03 -18.06 0.96
N SER A 146 -27.05 -17.65 1.77
CA SER A 146 -27.21 -16.71 2.88
C SER A 146 -26.54 -15.35 2.67
N GLU A 147 -25.63 -15.20 1.69
CA GLU A 147 -24.81 -13.99 1.54
C GLU A 147 -24.86 -13.43 0.12
N ILE A 148 -25.47 -12.25 -0.04
CA ILE A 148 -25.55 -11.53 -1.31
C ILE A 148 -24.30 -10.65 -1.47
N GLY A 149 -23.84 -10.42 -2.71
CA GLY A 149 -22.80 -9.44 -3.03
C GLY A 149 -21.54 -10.07 -3.61
N GLY A 150 -20.38 -9.48 -3.31
CA GLY A 150 -19.09 -10.08 -3.62
C GLY A 150 -17.92 -9.50 -2.85
N ARG A 151 -16.71 -9.76 -3.34
CA ARG A 151 -15.46 -9.53 -2.64
C ARG A 151 -14.39 -9.00 -3.58
N LEU A 152 -13.61 -8.01 -3.14
CA LEU A 152 -12.34 -7.64 -3.76
C LEU A 152 -11.24 -8.45 -3.08
N ASN A 153 -10.48 -9.18 -3.90
CA ASN A 153 -9.43 -10.09 -3.49
C ASN A 153 -8.08 -9.50 -3.86
N PHE A 154 -7.07 -9.75 -3.03
CA PHE A 154 -5.76 -9.12 -3.12
C PHE A 154 -4.66 -10.18 -3.15
N VAL A 155 -3.89 -10.20 -4.24
CA VAL A 155 -2.83 -11.20 -4.45
C VAL A 155 -1.56 -10.52 -4.89
N LYS A 156 -0.40 -10.97 -4.40
CA LYS A 156 0.91 -10.48 -4.85
C LYS A 156 1.83 -11.60 -5.31
N PHE A 157 2.71 -11.26 -6.24
CA PHE A 157 3.69 -12.13 -6.86
C PHE A 157 5.05 -11.42 -6.88
N GLU A 158 6.14 -12.17 -6.77
CA GLU A 158 7.46 -11.65 -7.15
C GLU A 158 7.47 -11.33 -8.65
N THR A 159 7.92 -10.14 -9.05
CA THR A 159 7.95 -9.73 -10.47
C THR A 159 8.81 -10.67 -11.31
N ASP A 160 9.83 -11.30 -10.72
CA ASP A 160 10.67 -12.29 -11.38
C ASP A 160 9.90 -13.58 -11.72
N LYS A 161 8.80 -13.86 -11.00
CA LYS A 161 7.85 -14.96 -11.25
C LYS A 161 6.61 -14.50 -12.00
N ILE A 162 6.75 -13.56 -12.93
CA ILE A 162 5.62 -13.00 -13.70
C ILE A 162 4.80 -14.07 -14.43
N ASP A 163 5.41 -15.18 -14.82
CA ASP A 163 4.71 -16.30 -15.46
C ASP A 163 3.64 -16.91 -14.54
N THR A 164 3.93 -17.06 -13.25
CA THR A 164 2.95 -17.50 -12.25
C THR A 164 1.77 -16.53 -12.14
N CYS A 165 2.03 -15.22 -12.20
CA CYS A 165 0.99 -14.20 -12.22
C CYS A 165 0.10 -14.30 -13.48
N ILE A 166 0.71 -14.54 -14.64
CA ILE A 166 -0.02 -14.72 -15.91
C ILE A 166 -0.86 -16.00 -15.88
N GLU A 167 -0.34 -17.08 -15.33
CA GLU A 167 -1.11 -18.32 -15.17
C GLU A 167 -2.31 -18.11 -14.25
N PHE A 168 -2.10 -17.42 -13.12
CA PHE A 168 -3.19 -17.05 -12.21
C PHE A 168 -4.27 -16.22 -12.92
N MET A 169 -3.89 -15.22 -13.73
CA MET A 169 -4.85 -14.47 -14.54
C MET A 169 -5.60 -15.36 -15.54
N ARG A 170 -4.95 -16.39 -16.11
CA ARG A 170 -5.59 -17.34 -17.02
C ARG A 170 -6.63 -18.20 -16.28
N HIS A 171 -6.35 -18.62 -15.06
CA HIS A 171 -7.32 -19.33 -14.22
C HIS A 171 -8.55 -18.45 -13.95
N LEU A 172 -8.35 -17.19 -13.55
CA LEU A 172 -9.46 -16.25 -13.36
C LEU A 172 -10.26 -16.00 -14.65
N GLN A 173 -9.59 -15.99 -15.81
CA GLN A 173 -10.26 -15.92 -17.11
C GLN A 173 -11.14 -17.13 -17.38
N ALA A 174 -10.67 -18.34 -17.08
CA ALA A 174 -11.44 -19.57 -17.25
C ALA A 174 -12.67 -19.60 -16.34
N GLU A 175 -12.51 -19.21 -15.07
CA GLU A 175 -13.64 -19.11 -14.11
C GLU A 175 -14.67 -18.07 -14.56
N HIS A 176 -14.22 -16.92 -15.07
CA HIS A 176 -15.13 -15.91 -15.59
C HIS A 176 -15.98 -16.42 -16.77
N GLN A 177 -15.39 -17.28 -17.63
CA GLN A 177 -16.09 -17.89 -18.76
C GLN A 177 -17.13 -18.92 -18.32
N THR A 178 -16.82 -19.75 -17.32
CA THR A 178 -17.77 -20.76 -16.81
C THR A 178 -18.96 -20.13 -16.10
N GLN A 179 -18.75 -19.02 -15.38
CA GLN A 179 -19.79 -18.37 -14.58
C GLN A 179 -20.76 -17.48 -15.38
N ASN A 180 -20.38 -17.00 -16.58
CA ASN A 180 -21.16 -15.99 -17.32
C ASN A 180 -21.83 -16.48 -18.63
N GLY A 181 -21.92 -17.80 -18.86
CA GLY A 181 -22.77 -18.40 -19.91
C GLY A 181 -22.34 -18.11 -21.36
N SER A 182 -23.27 -18.24 -22.32
CA SER A 182 -22.99 -18.36 -23.77
C SER A 182 -22.65 -17.07 -24.53
N LYS A 183 -22.65 -15.89 -23.88
CA LYS A 183 -22.16 -14.61 -24.43
C LYS A 183 -21.49 -13.74 -23.34
N PRO A 184 -20.39 -14.18 -22.71
CA PRO A 184 -19.70 -13.36 -21.71
C PRO A 184 -19.06 -12.14 -22.40
N LYS A 185 -19.02 -11.00 -21.70
CA LYS A 185 -18.12 -9.91 -22.12
C LYS A 185 -16.69 -10.42 -21.95
N ASP A 186 -15.82 -10.13 -22.91
CA ASP A 186 -14.40 -10.49 -22.78
C ASP A 186 -13.83 -9.87 -21.51
N LEU A 187 -13.18 -10.71 -20.69
CA LEU A 187 -12.41 -10.25 -19.54
C LEU A 187 -11.34 -9.26 -20.05
N CYS A 188 -11.18 -8.14 -19.36
CA CYS A 188 -10.13 -7.16 -19.65
C CYS A 188 -9.07 -7.15 -18.54
N VAL A 189 -7.82 -6.87 -18.90
CA VAL A 189 -6.75 -6.63 -17.92
C VAL A 189 -6.44 -5.14 -17.87
N MET A 190 -6.55 -4.54 -16.68
CA MET A 190 -6.12 -3.17 -16.37
C MET A 190 -4.73 -3.23 -15.75
N ALA A 191 -3.69 -2.82 -16.47
CA ALA A 191 -2.31 -2.90 -16.02
C ALA A 191 -1.75 -1.51 -15.72
N THR A 192 -1.07 -1.36 -14.58
CA THR A 192 -0.34 -0.14 -14.21
C THR A 192 1.07 -0.48 -13.69
N GLY A 193 1.85 0.56 -13.37
CA GLY A 193 3.25 0.43 -12.99
C GLY A 193 4.18 0.24 -14.20
N GLY A 194 5.49 0.40 -13.98
CA GLY A 194 6.48 0.26 -15.06
C GLY A 194 6.44 -1.09 -15.79
N GLY A 195 6.07 -2.17 -15.10
CA GLY A 195 5.93 -3.51 -15.68
C GLY A 195 4.75 -3.66 -16.63
N ALA A 196 3.72 -2.80 -16.56
CA ALA A 196 2.62 -2.80 -17.52
C ALA A 196 3.08 -2.52 -18.96
N PHE A 197 4.22 -1.82 -19.13
CA PHE A 197 4.86 -1.65 -20.43
C PHE A 197 5.73 -2.84 -20.79
N LYS A 198 6.58 -3.29 -19.85
CA LYS A 198 7.56 -4.37 -20.07
C LYS A 198 6.91 -5.71 -20.41
N TYR A 199 5.79 -6.04 -19.76
CA TYR A 199 5.12 -7.34 -19.89
C TYR A 199 3.84 -7.28 -20.71
N TYR A 200 3.56 -6.15 -21.38
CA TYR A 200 2.34 -5.92 -22.15
C TYR A 200 2.08 -7.03 -23.18
N ASP A 201 3.05 -7.27 -24.07
CA ASP A 201 2.91 -8.24 -25.15
C ASP A 201 2.79 -9.66 -24.59
N LYS A 202 3.55 -9.99 -23.55
CA LYS A 202 3.51 -11.31 -22.89
C LYS A 202 2.13 -11.61 -22.32
N ILE A 203 1.51 -10.67 -21.60
CA ILE A 203 0.16 -10.82 -21.04
C ILE A 203 -0.87 -10.94 -22.17
N ARG A 204 -0.79 -10.06 -23.17
CA ARG A 204 -1.71 -10.02 -24.31
C ARG A 204 -1.68 -11.32 -25.12
N GLU A 205 -0.49 -11.84 -25.41
CA GLU A 205 -0.30 -13.10 -26.15
C GLU A 205 -0.80 -14.31 -25.36
N ALA A 206 -0.52 -14.34 -24.05
CA ALA A 206 -0.86 -15.46 -23.18
C ALA A 206 -2.36 -15.59 -22.87
N LEU A 207 -3.07 -14.46 -22.71
CA LEU A 207 -4.49 -14.43 -22.35
C LEU A 207 -5.41 -14.17 -23.54
N LYS A 208 -4.89 -13.57 -24.61
CA LYS A 208 -5.67 -13.17 -25.82
C LYS A 208 -6.84 -12.25 -25.50
N VAL A 209 -6.66 -11.36 -24.52
CA VAL A 209 -7.64 -10.37 -24.07
C VAL A 209 -7.19 -8.93 -24.33
N GLU A 210 -8.12 -7.98 -24.18
CA GLU A 210 -7.80 -6.55 -24.12
C GLU A 210 -6.96 -6.27 -22.87
N VAL A 211 -5.78 -5.67 -23.08
CA VAL A 211 -4.92 -5.16 -22.01
C VAL A 211 -4.86 -3.65 -22.14
N LEU A 212 -5.35 -2.94 -21.13
CA LEU A 212 -5.28 -1.48 -21.02
C LEU A 212 -4.16 -1.10 -20.07
N ARG A 213 -3.34 -0.12 -20.46
CA ARG A 213 -2.26 0.42 -19.62
C ARG A 213 -2.70 1.74 -19.03
N GLU A 214 -2.56 1.88 -17.73
CA GLU A 214 -2.91 3.07 -16.98
C GLU A 214 -1.67 3.73 -16.38
N ASP A 215 -1.75 5.04 -16.13
CA ASP A 215 -0.67 5.80 -15.48
C ASP A 215 -0.50 5.36 -14.02
N GLU A 216 0.75 5.14 -13.61
CA GLU A 216 1.10 4.66 -12.26
C GLU A 216 0.69 5.65 -11.18
N MET A 217 1.02 6.94 -11.34
CA MET A 217 0.72 7.94 -10.33
C MET A 217 -0.77 8.18 -10.21
N GLU A 218 -1.48 8.25 -11.34
CA GLU A 218 -2.94 8.40 -11.32
C GLU A 218 -3.61 7.24 -10.59
N CYS A 219 -3.21 6.00 -10.88
CA CYS A 219 -3.72 4.82 -10.19
C CYS A 219 -3.43 4.84 -8.68
N LEU A 220 -2.20 5.21 -8.28
CA LEU A 220 -1.86 5.34 -6.85
C LEU A 220 -2.78 6.33 -6.12
N ILE A 221 -3.06 7.49 -6.74
CA ILE A 221 -3.92 8.51 -6.12
C ILE A 221 -5.37 8.05 -6.06
N ILE A 222 -5.91 7.48 -7.14
CA ILE A 222 -7.29 6.99 -7.17
C ILE A 222 -7.49 5.88 -6.13
N GLY A 223 -6.55 4.93 -6.03
CA GLY A 223 -6.63 3.86 -5.04
C GLY A 223 -6.54 4.37 -3.61
N LEU A 224 -5.66 5.33 -3.33
CA LEU A 224 -5.54 5.94 -2.02
C LEU A 224 -6.79 6.73 -1.63
N ASP A 225 -7.32 7.56 -2.53
CA ASP A 225 -8.55 8.33 -2.26
C ASP A 225 -9.72 7.38 -1.95
N PHE A 226 -9.88 6.31 -2.73
CA PHE A 226 -10.87 5.26 -2.48
C PHE A 226 -10.74 4.65 -1.07
N PHE A 227 -9.52 4.31 -0.66
CA PHE A 227 -9.28 3.76 0.67
C PHE A 227 -9.58 4.76 1.80
N ILE A 228 -9.28 6.04 1.59
CA ILE A 228 -9.56 7.07 2.59
C ILE A 228 -11.06 7.33 2.72
N THR A 229 -11.81 7.35 1.61
CA THR A 229 -13.19 7.83 1.60
C THR A 229 -14.23 6.72 1.67
N GLU A 230 -13.96 5.55 1.08
CA GLU A 230 -14.97 4.52 0.86
C GLU A 230 -14.83 3.31 1.80
N ILE A 231 -13.62 3.02 2.29
CA ILE A 231 -13.35 1.80 3.05
C ILE A 231 -13.21 2.10 4.55
N PRO A 232 -14.12 1.62 5.41
CA PRO A 232 -14.00 1.77 6.85
C PRO A 232 -12.80 0.99 7.41
N SER A 233 -12.22 1.51 8.51
CA SER A 233 -11.10 0.86 9.22
C SER A 233 -9.89 0.55 8.34
N GLU A 234 -9.67 1.33 7.28
CA GLU A 234 -8.55 1.16 6.36
C GLU A 234 -7.33 2.00 6.77
N VAL A 235 -7.57 3.28 7.07
CA VAL A 235 -6.52 4.25 7.39
C VAL A 235 -6.33 4.33 8.89
N PHE A 236 -5.08 4.27 9.35
CA PHE A 236 -4.75 4.36 10.77
C PHE A 236 -3.46 5.15 11.04
N THR A 237 -3.28 5.54 12.29
CA THR A 237 -2.02 6.07 12.83
C THR A 237 -1.38 5.03 13.74
N TYR A 238 -0.05 5.00 13.79
CA TYR A 238 0.69 4.04 14.60
C TYR A 238 1.51 4.74 15.70
N SER A 239 1.46 4.20 16.91
CA SER A 239 2.41 4.45 18.01
C SER A 239 2.56 3.20 18.87
N GLU A 240 3.66 3.05 19.60
CA GLU A 240 3.85 1.92 20.54
C GLU A 240 2.74 1.81 21.59
N ALA A 241 2.21 2.95 22.07
CA ALA A 241 1.15 2.96 23.09
C ALA A 241 -0.23 2.61 22.53
N ASN A 242 -0.49 2.96 21.26
CA ASN A 242 -1.73 2.69 20.56
C ASN A 242 -1.40 2.10 19.18
N PRO A 243 -1.13 0.79 19.11
CA PRO A 243 -0.90 0.13 17.84
C PRO A 243 -2.21 0.16 17.03
N MET A 244 -2.19 0.81 15.87
CA MET A 244 -3.31 0.88 14.91
C MET A 244 -4.55 1.65 15.39
N SER A 245 -4.41 2.96 15.59
CA SER A 245 -5.55 3.86 15.86
C SER A 245 -6.20 4.29 14.54
N PHE A 246 -7.36 3.69 14.21
CA PHE A 246 -8.10 3.96 12.98
C PHE A 246 -8.67 5.39 12.91
N VAL A 247 -8.61 5.95 11.70
CA VAL A 247 -9.24 7.23 11.36
C VAL A 247 -10.71 6.96 11.03
N ALA A 248 -11.60 7.86 11.47
CA ALA A 248 -13.02 7.77 11.15
C ALA A 248 -13.26 7.86 9.63
N SER A 249 -14.15 7.00 9.12
CA SER A 249 -14.61 7.00 7.73
C SER A 249 -16.13 7.22 7.67
N PRO A 250 -16.64 8.17 6.86
CA PRO A 250 -15.86 9.14 6.10
C PRO A 250 -15.19 10.17 7.03
N PRO A 251 -14.04 10.75 6.64
CA PRO A 251 -13.38 11.77 7.44
C PRO A 251 -14.26 13.02 7.59
N SER A 252 -14.32 13.58 8.80
CA SER A 252 -15.16 14.77 9.10
C SER A 252 -14.64 16.08 8.50
N LYS A 253 -13.47 16.06 7.86
CA LYS A 253 -12.79 17.19 7.19
C LYS A 253 -12.37 16.79 5.78
N THR A 254 -12.10 17.79 4.94
CA THR A 254 -11.45 17.60 3.64
C THR A 254 -10.12 16.88 3.81
N ILE A 255 -9.91 15.80 3.04
CA ILE A 255 -8.69 14.97 3.09
C ILE A 255 -7.48 15.67 2.48
N TYR A 256 -7.71 16.72 1.69
CA TYR A 256 -6.68 17.46 0.97
C TYR A 256 -6.24 18.73 1.72
N PRO A 257 -5.01 19.22 1.47
CA PRO A 257 -3.95 18.55 0.72
C PRO A 257 -3.22 17.50 1.58
N TYR A 258 -2.65 16.49 0.93
CA TYR A 258 -1.82 15.48 1.60
C TYR A 258 -0.56 15.14 0.79
N LEU A 259 0.39 14.51 1.47
CA LEU A 259 1.58 13.90 0.86
C LEU A 259 1.40 12.38 0.83
N LEU A 260 1.47 11.77 -0.36
CA LEU A 260 1.70 10.34 -0.49
C LEU A 260 3.20 10.07 -0.60
N VAL A 261 3.72 9.26 0.31
CA VAL A 261 5.07 8.69 0.27
C VAL A 261 4.94 7.22 -0.11
N ASN A 262 5.06 6.91 -1.40
CA ASN A 262 4.95 5.55 -1.91
C ASN A 262 6.34 4.88 -1.88
N ILE A 263 6.50 3.89 -1.00
CA ILE A 263 7.77 3.19 -0.74
C ILE A 263 7.75 1.81 -1.42
N GLY A 264 8.39 1.71 -2.58
CA GLY A 264 8.63 0.47 -3.32
C GLY A 264 10.12 0.16 -3.41
N SER A 265 10.61 -0.27 -4.59
CA SER A 265 12.04 -0.47 -4.83
C SER A 265 12.83 0.83 -4.59
N GLY A 266 12.29 1.96 -5.07
CA GLY A 266 12.65 3.32 -4.66
C GLY A 266 11.48 4.01 -3.94
N VAL A 267 11.56 5.32 -3.74
CA VAL A 267 10.51 6.11 -3.08
C VAL A 267 10.05 7.25 -3.95
N SER A 268 8.73 7.39 -4.11
CA SER A 268 8.10 8.53 -4.80
C SER A 268 7.28 9.34 -3.80
N MET A 269 7.43 10.67 -3.86
CA MET A 269 6.72 11.60 -2.99
C MET A 269 5.81 12.49 -3.84
N ILE A 270 4.51 12.36 -3.62
CA ILE A 270 3.47 12.95 -4.45
C ILE A 270 2.61 13.86 -3.58
N LYS A 271 2.62 15.16 -3.91
CA LYS A 271 1.68 16.11 -3.33
C LYS A 271 0.34 15.95 -4.02
N VAL A 272 -0.72 15.77 -3.25
CA VAL A 272 -2.10 15.74 -3.75
C VAL A 272 -2.85 16.94 -3.17
N SER A 273 -3.30 17.81 -4.06
CA SER A 273 -3.97 19.07 -3.69
C SER A 273 -5.49 19.00 -3.79
N GLY A 274 -6.01 17.98 -4.46
CA GLY A 274 -7.43 17.75 -4.66
C GLY A 274 -7.66 16.52 -5.54
N PRO A 275 -8.94 16.17 -5.82
CA PRO A 275 -9.28 15.02 -6.66
C PRO A 275 -8.59 15.14 -8.02
N ARG A 276 -7.78 14.13 -8.37
CA ARG A 276 -6.97 14.08 -9.61
C ARG A 276 -6.01 15.27 -9.80
N GLN A 277 -5.73 16.04 -8.75
CA GLN A 277 -4.78 17.15 -8.77
C GLN A 277 -3.55 16.80 -7.95
N TYR A 278 -2.54 16.25 -8.61
CA TYR A 278 -1.34 15.76 -7.97
C TYR A 278 -0.07 16.12 -8.74
N THR A 279 1.05 16.13 -8.04
CA THR A 279 2.36 16.38 -8.63
C THR A 279 3.42 15.62 -7.85
N ARG A 280 4.30 14.91 -8.56
CA ARG A 280 5.49 14.31 -7.95
C ARG A 280 6.47 15.41 -7.57
N ILE A 281 6.64 15.63 -6.27
CA ILE A 281 7.46 16.71 -5.72
C ILE A 281 8.86 16.25 -5.33
N GLY A 282 9.10 14.93 -5.28
CA GLY A 282 10.39 14.39 -4.90
C GLY A 282 10.42 12.87 -4.87
N GLY A 283 11.52 12.35 -4.33
CA GLY A 283 11.74 10.93 -4.14
C GLY A 283 13.18 10.65 -3.73
N THR A 284 13.45 9.39 -3.40
CA THR A 284 14.80 8.90 -3.10
C THR A 284 14.98 7.52 -3.70
N SER A 285 16.20 7.20 -4.14
CA SER A 285 16.55 5.84 -4.56
C SER A 285 16.76 4.90 -3.37
N LEU A 286 16.92 5.44 -2.15
CA LEU A 286 17.05 4.69 -0.91
C LEU A 286 15.68 4.22 -0.42
N GLY A 287 15.09 3.27 -1.14
CA GLY A 287 13.83 2.60 -0.79
C GLY A 287 14.03 1.15 -0.36
N GLY A 288 12.98 0.34 -0.51
CA GLY A 288 12.99 -1.07 -0.14
C GLY A 288 13.98 -1.91 -0.94
N GLY A 289 14.21 -1.57 -2.21
CA GLY A 289 15.21 -2.24 -3.04
C GLY A 289 16.65 -2.01 -2.55
N THR A 290 16.92 -0.84 -1.97
CA THR A 290 18.22 -0.55 -1.35
C THR A 290 18.39 -1.35 -0.06
N LEU A 291 17.37 -1.37 0.81
CA LEU A 291 17.41 -2.17 2.04
C LEU A 291 17.63 -3.66 1.71
N TRP A 292 16.83 -4.19 0.80
CA TRP A 292 16.92 -5.59 0.39
C TRP A 292 18.26 -5.93 -0.25
N GLY A 293 18.73 -5.11 -1.20
CA GLY A 293 20.02 -5.33 -1.85
C GLY A 293 21.16 -5.37 -0.84
N LEU A 294 21.18 -4.47 0.14
CA LEU A 294 22.22 -4.47 1.18
C LEU A 294 22.09 -5.64 2.15
N LEU A 295 20.88 -5.97 2.60
CA LEU A 295 20.69 -7.09 3.54
C LEU A 295 20.99 -8.44 2.90
N SER A 296 20.61 -8.67 1.64
CA SER A 296 20.97 -9.91 0.94
C SER A 296 22.50 -10.10 0.85
N LEU A 297 23.26 -9.02 0.66
CA LEU A 297 24.71 -9.04 0.64
C LEU A 297 25.34 -9.24 2.04
N LEU A 298 24.68 -8.75 3.09
CA LEU A 298 25.30 -8.64 4.43
C LEU A 298 24.77 -9.65 5.46
N THR A 299 23.57 -10.21 5.28
CA THR A 299 22.88 -10.96 6.35
C THR A 299 22.43 -12.37 5.97
N GLY A 300 22.78 -12.88 4.78
CA GLY A 300 22.45 -14.24 4.34
C GLY A 300 20.95 -14.53 4.22
N ALA A 301 20.09 -13.55 4.49
CA ALA A 301 18.64 -13.66 4.41
C ALA A 301 18.18 -13.84 2.97
N ARG A 302 17.18 -14.70 2.78
CA ARG A 302 16.76 -15.16 1.45
C ARG A 302 15.55 -14.41 0.92
N ASN A 303 14.68 -13.93 1.81
CA ASN A 303 13.46 -13.23 1.48
C ASN A 303 13.22 -12.05 2.45
N PHE A 304 12.21 -11.25 2.14
CA PHE A 304 11.88 -10.04 2.90
C PHE A 304 11.47 -10.33 4.35
N ASP A 305 10.69 -11.38 4.57
CA ASP A 305 10.22 -11.74 5.91
C ASP A 305 11.36 -12.19 6.81
N ASP A 306 12.33 -12.93 6.27
CA ASP A 306 13.54 -13.31 6.99
C ASP A 306 14.33 -12.07 7.44
N MET A 307 14.44 -11.07 6.56
CA MET A 307 15.14 -9.81 6.86
C MET A 307 14.45 -9.02 7.97
N LEU A 308 13.12 -8.94 7.94
CA LEU A 308 12.33 -8.30 9.01
C LEU A 308 12.45 -9.06 10.33
N LYS A 309 12.35 -10.40 10.31
CA LYS A 309 12.54 -11.26 11.50
C LYS A 309 13.93 -11.11 12.11
N LEU A 310 14.97 -10.94 11.29
CA LEU A 310 16.32 -10.63 11.77
C LEU A 310 16.36 -9.24 12.42
N ALA A 311 15.78 -8.23 11.75
CA ALA A 311 15.74 -6.88 12.29
C ALA A 311 15.00 -6.82 13.63
N GLU A 312 13.91 -7.55 13.81
CA GLU A 312 13.16 -7.61 15.07
C GLU A 312 14.05 -8.03 16.26
N LYS A 313 14.95 -8.98 16.06
CA LYS A 313 15.83 -9.53 17.10
C LYS A 313 17.16 -8.77 17.29
N GLY A 314 17.48 -7.84 16.39
CA GLY A 314 18.77 -7.16 16.37
C GLY A 314 18.93 -6.07 17.42
N ASP A 315 20.16 -5.66 17.67
CA ASP A 315 20.48 -4.45 18.43
C ASP A 315 21.32 -3.53 17.57
N ASN A 316 20.73 -2.43 17.10
CA ASN A 316 21.43 -1.50 16.22
C ASN A 316 22.59 -0.79 16.95
N THR A 317 22.60 -0.74 18.28
CA THR A 317 23.65 -0.05 19.05
C THR A 317 25.02 -0.73 18.94
N ALA A 318 25.07 -2.00 18.52
CA ALA A 318 26.34 -2.66 18.20
C ALA A 318 26.97 -2.11 16.91
N VAL A 319 26.15 -1.68 15.94
CA VAL A 319 26.55 -1.31 14.57
C VAL A 319 26.59 0.21 14.38
N ASP A 320 25.61 0.91 14.93
CA ASP A 320 25.44 2.35 14.80
C ASP A 320 26.23 3.13 15.85
N MET A 321 26.72 4.31 15.44
CA MET A 321 27.26 5.30 16.37
C MET A 321 26.13 6.24 16.80
N LEU A 322 25.87 6.29 18.09
CA LEU A 322 24.85 7.13 18.72
C LEU A 322 25.44 8.47 19.16
N VAL A 323 24.56 9.43 19.45
CA VAL A 323 24.95 10.73 20.04
C VAL A 323 25.71 10.51 21.36
N GLY A 324 25.26 9.58 22.20
CA GLY A 324 25.94 9.23 23.45
C GLY A 324 27.36 8.67 23.25
N ASP A 325 27.63 7.98 22.14
CA ASP A 325 28.99 7.49 21.84
C ASP A 325 29.97 8.63 21.52
N ILE A 326 29.46 9.79 21.08
CA ILE A 326 30.26 10.96 20.71
C ILE A 326 30.38 11.93 21.90
N TYR A 327 29.27 12.21 22.56
CA TYR A 327 29.17 13.27 23.58
C TYR A 327 29.12 12.74 25.01
N GLY A 328 28.94 11.43 25.23
CA GLY A 328 28.76 10.82 26.56
C GLY A 328 27.42 11.12 27.24
N MET A 329 26.60 11.99 26.65
CA MET A 329 25.33 12.49 27.19
C MET A 329 24.43 13.01 26.07
N ASP A 330 23.22 13.45 26.43
CA ASP A 330 22.31 14.13 25.51
C ASP A 330 22.93 15.42 24.96
N TYR A 331 22.71 15.69 23.68
CA TYR A 331 23.14 16.94 23.05
C TYR A 331 22.02 17.99 23.09
N ASN A 332 21.83 18.54 24.29
CA ASN A 332 20.71 19.43 24.63
C ASN A 332 20.61 20.71 23.78
N LYS A 333 21.73 21.23 23.24
CA LYS A 333 21.73 22.47 22.44
C LYS A 333 20.82 22.39 21.21
N ILE A 334 20.68 21.19 20.63
CA ILE A 334 19.84 20.93 19.45
C ILE A 334 18.76 19.88 19.71
N GLY A 335 18.56 19.50 20.98
CA GLY A 335 17.49 18.59 21.39
C GLY A 335 17.67 17.13 20.98
N LEU A 336 18.91 16.67 20.77
CA LEU A 336 19.18 15.27 20.45
C LEU A 336 19.45 14.44 21.71
N LYS A 337 18.69 13.35 21.89
CA LYS A 337 18.93 12.37 22.96
C LYS A 337 20.20 11.56 22.68
N SER A 338 20.86 11.09 23.74
CA SER A 338 22.02 10.20 23.69
C SER A 338 21.77 8.90 22.91
N THR A 339 20.52 8.42 22.89
CA THR A 339 20.09 7.23 22.13
C THR A 339 19.84 7.49 20.65
N ALA A 340 19.86 8.75 20.20
CA ALA A 340 19.67 9.06 18.79
C ALA A 340 20.86 8.58 17.95
N ILE A 341 20.59 8.02 16.78
CA ILE A 341 21.62 7.60 15.83
C ILE A 341 22.29 8.86 15.26
N ALA A 342 23.60 8.97 15.45
CA ALA A 342 24.41 10.04 14.87
C ALA A 342 25.01 9.62 13.52
N SER A 343 25.43 8.36 13.41
CA SER A 343 25.94 7.78 12.18
C SER A 343 25.56 6.30 12.09
N SER A 344 24.65 5.98 11.16
CA SER A 344 24.36 4.58 10.82
C SER A 344 25.63 3.87 10.36
N PHE A 345 25.83 2.63 10.81
CA PHE A 345 27.06 1.83 10.55
C PHE A 345 28.38 2.44 11.05
N GLY A 346 28.33 3.53 11.84
CA GLY A 346 29.52 4.28 12.24
C GLY A 346 30.54 3.46 13.05
N LYS A 347 30.10 2.41 13.77
CA LYS A 347 31.01 1.55 14.54
C LYS A 347 31.75 0.53 13.68
N VAL A 348 31.18 0.14 12.53
CA VAL A 348 31.79 -0.86 11.63
C VAL A 348 33.17 -0.44 11.18
N TYR A 349 33.31 0.81 10.69
CA TYR A 349 34.60 1.34 10.24
C TYR A 349 35.63 1.40 11.38
N LYS A 350 35.21 1.87 12.56
CA LYS A 350 36.09 2.00 13.73
C LYS A 350 36.61 0.63 14.20
N MET A 351 35.75 -0.38 14.26
CA MET A 351 36.12 -1.72 14.69
C MET A 351 36.98 -2.45 13.66
N LYS A 352 36.71 -2.26 12.36
CA LYS A 352 37.54 -2.82 11.29
C LYS A 352 38.97 -2.28 11.36
N ARG A 353 39.14 -0.96 11.48
CA ARG A 353 40.47 -0.34 11.61
C ARG A 353 41.20 -0.67 12.92
N ALA A 354 40.48 -1.00 13.98
CA ALA A 354 41.09 -1.50 15.20
C ALA A 354 41.65 -2.92 14.99
N ALA A 355 40.85 -3.81 14.38
CA ALA A 355 41.28 -5.17 14.07
C ALA A 355 42.46 -5.22 13.08
N GLU A 356 42.48 -4.35 12.06
CA GLU A 356 43.60 -4.23 11.12
C GLU A 356 44.90 -3.85 11.85
N ARG A 357 44.84 -2.86 12.76
CA ARG A 357 46.02 -2.45 13.56
C ARG A 357 46.48 -3.55 14.52
N GLU A 358 45.55 -4.22 15.20
CA GLU A 358 45.88 -5.36 16.06
C GLU A 358 46.57 -6.49 15.27
N ALA A 359 46.14 -6.75 14.03
CA ALA A 359 46.77 -7.75 13.17
C ALA A 359 48.16 -7.31 12.68
N GLU A 360 48.36 -6.03 12.38
CA GLU A 360 49.67 -5.46 12.03
C GLU A 360 50.67 -5.56 13.20
N ASP A 361 50.22 -5.26 14.43
CA ASP A 361 51.06 -5.28 15.64
C ASP A 361 51.47 -6.71 16.06
N HIS A 362 50.70 -7.73 15.69
CA HIS A 362 50.98 -9.14 15.99
C HIS A 362 51.64 -9.91 14.82
N GLY A 363 51.75 -9.32 13.63
CA GLY A 363 52.34 -9.93 12.43
C GLY A 363 53.87 -9.76 12.29
N GLY A 364 54.52 -9.04 13.20
CA GLY A 364 55.97 -8.83 13.22
C GLY A 364 56.73 -9.98 13.89
N LEU A 365 56.71 -11.19 13.32
CA LEU A 365 57.71 -12.21 13.67
C LEU A 365 59.06 -11.78 13.10
N ALA A 366 60.03 -11.62 13.99
CA ALA A 366 61.42 -11.29 13.70
C ALA A 366 61.98 -12.20 12.60
N ASN A 367 62.68 -11.60 11.64
CA ASN A 367 63.66 -12.30 10.80
C ASN A 367 64.76 -12.85 11.73
N GLY A 368 64.57 -14.07 12.20
CA GLY A 368 65.63 -14.92 12.74
C GLY A 368 66.00 -15.93 11.67
N ASP A 369 67.19 -15.78 11.10
CA ASP A 369 67.82 -16.76 10.22
C ASP A 369 67.87 -18.13 10.92
N HIS A 370 67.41 -19.20 10.25
CA HIS A 370 68.13 -20.47 10.03
C HIS A 370 67.20 -21.65 9.63
N GLU A 371 67.55 -22.23 8.48
CA GLU A 371 67.43 -23.64 8.04
C GLU A 371 66.09 -24.23 7.49
N HIS A 372 66.09 -24.44 6.17
CA HIS A 372 65.37 -25.50 5.42
C HIS A 372 65.90 -26.90 5.82
N PRO A 373 65.10 -28.01 5.79
CA PRO A 373 64.40 -28.55 4.59
C PRO A 373 63.00 -29.17 4.95
N SER A 374 62.10 -29.67 4.10
CA SER A 374 62.06 -30.23 2.74
C SER A 374 60.59 -30.19 2.21
N ALA A 375 60.44 -30.35 0.90
CA ALA A 375 59.18 -30.24 0.14
C ALA A 375 58.27 -31.48 0.18
N SER A 376 56.93 -31.28 0.14
CA SER A 376 56.02 -31.88 -0.85
C SER A 376 54.53 -31.57 -0.58
N SER A 377 53.88 -30.80 -1.48
CA SER A 377 52.62 -31.15 -2.19
C SER A 377 51.90 -29.88 -2.69
N PRO A 378 51.60 -29.75 -3.99
CA PRO A 378 50.80 -28.65 -4.54
C PRO A 378 49.33 -29.08 -4.64
N LEU A 379 48.40 -28.30 -4.07
CA LEU A 379 46.97 -28.44 -4.29
C LEU A 379 46.35 -27.11 -4.76
N ASP A 380 46.05 -27.12 -6.06
CA ASP A 380 44.86 -26.63 -6.77
C ASP A 380 44.38 -25.16 -6.67
N PRO A 381 44.43 -24.37 -7.76
CA PRO A 381 43.86 -23.03 -7.84
C PRO A 381 42.46 -23.06 -8.48
N THR A 382 41.48 -23.70 -7.84
CA THR A 382 40.07 -23.59 -8.22
C THR A 382 39.15 -23.54 -7.00
N SER A 383 39.28 -22.51 -6.16
CA SER A 383 38.15 -22.02 -5.37
C SER A 383 38.02 -20.51 -5.55
N ALA A 384 37.11 -20.13 -6.43
CA ALA A 384 36.53 -18.80 -6.38
C ALA A 384 35.58 -18.78 -5.17
N ASP A 385 36.13 -18.55 -3.98
CA ASP A 385 35.34 -18.31 -2.76
C ASP A 385 35.03 -16.80 -2.67
N PRO A 386 33.76 -16.37 -2.84
CA PRO A 386 33.38 -15.00 -2.60
C PRO A 386 33.17 -14.80 -1.08
N ILE A 387 34.04 -13.98 -0.47
CA ILE A 387 33.78 -13.26 0.79
C ILE A 387 33.52 -14.17 2.02
N THR A 388 34.36 -15.17 2.27
CA THR A 388 34.30 -15.94 3.53
C THR A 388 35.69 -16.20 4.12
N ALA A 389 36.41 -15.14 4.50
CA ALA A 389 37.51 -15.26 5.47
C ALA A 389 37.88 -13.89 6.06
N GLY A 390 37.30 -13.54 7.22
CA GLY A 390 37.78 -12.42 8.02
C GLY A 390 36.76 -11.75 8.95
N ASN A 391 36.40 -12.42 10.05
CA ASN A 391 35.99 -11.79 11.32
C ASN A 391 34.59 -11.11 11.37
N THR A 392 33.49 -11.88 11.41
CA THR A 392 32.13 -11.34 11.65
C THR A 392 31.96 -10.91 13.11
N LYS A 393 32.43 -9.70 13.46
CA LYS A 393 32.20 -9.05 14.76
C LYS A 393 30.76 -8.53 14.94
N PHE A 394 29.91 -8.56 13.91
CA PHE A 394 28.53 -8.04 13.95
C PHE A 394 27.53 -9.13 13.59
N LYS A 395 26.44 -9.21 14.36
CA LYS A 395 25.39 -10.20 14.11
C LYS A 395 24.52 -9.78 12.92
N PRO A 396 24.06 -10.71 12.07
CA PRO A 396 23.12 -10.41 10.98
C PRO A 396 21.87 -9.66 11.44
N GLU A 397 21.38 -9.97 12.64
CA GLU A 397 20.24 -9.32 13.29
C GLU A 397 20.52 -7.83 13.53
N ASP A 398 21.69 -7.48 14.09
CA ASP A 398 22.10 -6.12 14.42
C ASP A 398 22.27 -5.26 13.15
N ILE A 399 22.87 -5.85 12.11
CA ILE A 399 23.00 -5.26 10.77
C ILE A 399 21.61 -4.99 10.18
N SER A 400 20.69 -5.95 10.31
CA SER A 400 19.31 -5.83 9.83
C SER A 400 18.55 -4.70 10.52
N ARG A 401 18.63 -4.63 11.86
CA ARG A 401 18.01 -3.55 12.65
C ARG A 401 18.58 -2.19 12.26
N SER A 402 19.91 -2.07 12.15
CA SER A 402 20.59 -0.82 11.79
C SER A 402 20.20 -0.32 10.40
N LEU A 403 20.22 -1.18 9.36
CA LEU A 403 19.84 -0.77 8.01
C LEU A 403 18.35 -0.42 7.90
N LEU A 404 17.46 -1.16 8.58
CA LEU A 404 16.04 -0.83 8.62
C LEU A 404 15.83 0.58 9.18
N TYR A 405 16.49 0.92 10.28
CA TYR A 405 16.45 2.27 10.84
C TYR A 405 17.08 3.32 9.93
N ALA A 406 18.23 3.04 9.31
CA ALA A 406 18.90 3.98 8.42
C ALA A 406 18.00 4.38 7.24
N VAL A 407 17.40 3.39 6.57
CA VAL A 407 16.51 3.62 5.42
C VAL A 407 15.21 4.29 5.87
N SER A 408 14.55 3.78 6.91
CA SER A 408 13.26 4.31 7.38
C SER A 408 13.38 5.74 7.92
N ASN A 409 14.42 6.06 8.70
CA ASN A 409 14.65 7.42 9.19
C ASN A 409 14.97 8.39 8.04
N ASN A 410 15.73 7.95 7.04
CA ASN A 410 16.03 8.78 5.88
C ASN A 410 14.75 9.11 5.09
N ILE A 411 13.91 8.11 4.83
CA ILE A 411 12.60 8.30 4.19
C ILE A 411 11.73 9.25 5.00
N GLY A 412 11.61 9.03 6.31
CA GLY A 412 10.82 9.87 7.21
C GLY A 412 11.30 11.33 7.23
N GLN A 413 12.61 11.56 7.27
CA GLN A 413 13.17 12.91 7.24
C GLN A 413 12.89 13.62 5.91
N ILE A 414 13.12 12.96 4.77
CA ILE A 414 12.86 13.54 3.44
C ILE A 414 11.36 13.83 3.28
N ALA A 415 10.49 12.92 3.73
CA ALA A 415 9.04 13.11 3.75
C ALA A 415 8.65 14.34 4.60
N TYR A 416 9.23 14.49 5.79
CA TYR A 416 9.04 15.68 6.63
C TYR A 416 9.48 16.97 5.92
N LEU A 417 10.63 16.97 5.26
CA LEU A 417 11.16 18.15 4.56
C LEU A 417 10.24 18.57 3.42
N HIS A 418 9.78 17.62 2.59
CA HIS A 418 8.80 17.89 1.55
C HIS A 418 7.46 18.36 2.11
N ALA A 419 6.93 17.69 3.14
CA ALA A 419 5.70 18.12 3.78
C ALA A 419 5.81 19.53 4.38
N SER A 420 6.98 19.92 4.88
CA SER A 420 7.23 21.27 5.39
C SER A 420 7.32 22.30 4.27
N ALA A 421 8.09 22.01 3.21
CA ALA A 421 8.25 22.88 2.06
C ALA A 421 6.94 23.16 1.30
N HIS A 422 5.98 22.23 1.38
CA HIS A 422 4.68 22.34 0.70
C HIS A 422 3.49 22.58 1.64
N ASN A 423 3.75 22.84 2.93
CA ASN A 423 2.73 23.10 3.95
C ASN A 423 1.65 21.99 4.05
N LEU A 424 2.09 20.73 4.11
CA LEU A 424 1.24 19.54 4.21
C LEU A 424 1.26 19.01 5.64
N GLU A 425 0.08 18.83 6.25
CA GLU A 425 -0.08 18.25 7.59
C GLU A 425 -0.13 16.71 7.55
N HIS A 426 -0.83 16.17 6.56
CA HIS A 426 -1.12 14.74 6.44
C HIS A 426 -0.12 14.06 5.49
N ILE A 427 0.53 13.00 5.98
CA ILE A 427 1.51 12.21 5.24
C ILE A 427 1.06 10.75 5.26
N TYR A 428 0.64 10.24 4.11
CA TYR A 428 0.26 8.85 3.91
C TYR A 428 1.47 8.07 3.41
N PHE A 429 1.80 6.98 4.10
CA PHE A 429 2.83 6.05 3.67
C PHE A 429 2.15 4.86 2.99
N GLY A 430 2.50 4.65 1.72
CA GLY A 430 2.02 3.53 0.91
C GLY A 430 3.19 2.69 0.38
N GLY A 431 2.85 1.65 -0.39
CA GLY A 431 3.82 0.74 -1.00
C GLY A 431 4.14 -0.47 -0.13
N SER A 432 4.75 -1.48 -0.74
CA SER A 432 4.95 -2.80 -0.12
C SER A 432 6.12 -2.87 0.86
N PHE A 433 6.88 -1.79 1.07
CA PHE A 433 8.03 -1.79 1.98
C PHE A 433 7.63 -1.86 3.46
N ILE A 434 6.49 -1.27 3.82
CA ILE A 434 6.09 -1.20 5.23
C ILE A 434 5.70 -2.60 5.70
N GLY A 435 4.96 -3.35 4.87
CA GLY A 435 4.66 -4.77 5.06
C GLY A 435 3.92 -5.04 6.37
N GLY A 436 3.15 -4.07 6.87
CA GLY A 436 2.53 -4.14 8.20
C GLY A 436 3.52 -4.24 9.37
N HIS A 437 4.82 -4.01 9.14
CA HIS A 437 5.85 -4.21 10.16
C HIS A 437 5.89 -3.03 11.14
N TYR A 438 5.60 -3.32 12.40
CA TYR A 438 5.37 -2.32 13.43
C TYR A 438 6.60 -1.44 13.70
N GLN A 439 7.82 -1.97 13.60
CA GLN A 439 9.06 -1.20 13.80
C GLN A 439 9.26 -0.18 12.68
N THR A 440 8.89 -0.53 11.44
CA THR A 440 8.98 0.38 10.29
C THR A 440 7.99 1.54 10.48
N MET A 441 6.74 1.22 10.81
CA MET A 441 5.70 2.22 11.10
C MET A 441 6.08 3.09 12.29
N ASN A 442 6.61 2.49 13.37
CA ASN A 442 7.08 3.22 14.54
C ASN A 442 8.18 4.24 14.18
N THR A 443 9.17 3.80 13.41
CA THR A 443 10.29 4.63 13.00
C THR A 443 9.83 5.81 12.14
N LEU A 444 8.94 5.56 11.17
CA LEU A 444 8.36 6.61 10.33
C LEU A 444 7.50 7.58 11.15
N SER A 445 6.59 7.08 11.99
CA SER A 445 5.78 7.90 12.91
C SER A 445 6.64 8.76 13.83
N TYR A 446 7.67 8.16 14.43
CA TYR A 446 8.59 8.85 15.32
C TYR A 446 9.35 9.95 14.58
N ALA A 447 9.91 9.65 13.40
CA ALA A 447 10.65 10.63 12.60
C ALA A 447 9.76 11.83 12.24
N ILE A 448 8.55 11.59 11.74
CA ILE A 448 7.60 12.67 11.41
C ILE A 448 7.26 13.50 12.65
N LYS A 449 6.89 12.85 13.76
CA LYS A 449 6.53 13.54 15.01
C LYS A 449 7.70 14.34 15.58
N PHE A 450 8.91 13.77 15.57
CA PHE A 450 10.12 14.38 16.10
C PHE A 450 10.48 15.65 15.34
N TRP A 451 10.63 15.56 14.01
CA TRP A 451 11.05 16.70 13.20
C TRP A 451 9.98 17.78 13.08
N SER A 452 8.70 17.39 13.10
CA SER A 452 7.58 18.35 13.06
C SER A 452 7.16 18.89 14.43
N LYS A 453 7.78 18.44 15.53
CA LYS A 453 7.31 18.75 16.89
C LYS A 453 5.82 18.43 17.12
N GLY A 454 5.31 17.42 16.40
CA GLY A 454 3.91 16.99 16.45
C GLY A 454 2.95 17.74 15.53
N GLU A 455 3.41 18.70 14.73
CA GLU A 455 2.57 19.44 13.79
C GLU A 455 2.14 18.61 12.57
N LYS A 456 2.84 17.52 12.26
CA LYS A 456 2.54 16.64 11.12
C LYS A 456 2.20 15.24 11.57
N LYS A 457 1.35 14.55 10.80
CA LYS A 457 0.85 13.21 11.12
C LYS A 457 1.19 12.22 10.03
N ALA A 458 1.68 11.05 10.45
CA ALA A 458 1.91 9.89 9.62
C ALA A 458 0.66 8.98 9.64
N TYR A 459 0.22 8.57 8.46
CA TYR A 459 -0.90 7.67 8.24
C TYR A 459 -0.43 6.45 7.47
N PHE A 460 -1.00 5.30 7.80
CA PHE A 460 -0.74 4.00 7.20
C PHE A 460 -2.06 3.38 6.74
N LEU A 461 -1.95 2.37 5.87
CA LEU A 461 -3.08 1.69 5.25
C LEU A 461 -2.95 0.20 5.45
N ARG A 462 -4.07 -0.49 5.64
CA ARG A 462 -4.07 -1.95 5.69
C ARG A 462 -3.73 -2.56 4.32
N HIS A 463 -4.08 -1.87 3.24
CA HIS A 463 -3.83 -2.24 1.84
C HIS A 463 -2.77 -1.36 1.16
N GLU A 464 -1.78 -0.89 1.92
CA GLU A 464 -0.70 0.00 1.46
C GLU A 464 -0.01 -0.45 0.16
N GLY A 465 0.12 -1.77 -0.06
CA GLY A 465 0.78 -2.33 -1.25
C GLY A 465 -0.07 -2.36 -2.52
N TYR A 466 -1.38 -2.09 -2.43
CA TYR A 466 -2.36 -2.34 -3.50
C TYR A 466 -2.95 -1.07 -4.12
N LEU A 467 -2.49 0.12 -3.72
CA LEU A 467 -3.01 1.41 -4.21
C LEU A 467 -3.09 1.47 -5.75
N GLY A 468 -2.01 1.08 -6.43
CA GLY A 468 -1.94 1.11 -7.90
C GLY A 468 -2.93 0.13 -8.54
N ALA A 469 -3.00 -1.10 -8.05
CA ALA A 469 -3.89 -2.13 -8.59
C ALA A 469 -5.38 -1.76 -8.37
N VAL A 470 -5.73 -1.22 -7.19
CA VAL A 470 -7.08 -0.72 -6.91
C VAL A 470 -7.42 0.48 -7.80
N GLY A 471 -6.49 1.43 -7.97
CA GLY A 471 -6.70 2.53 -8.89
C GLY A 471 -6.96 2.07 -10.32
N ALA A 472 -6.15 1.14 -10.82
CA ALA A 472 -6.35 0.55 -12.15
C ALA A 472 -7.70 -0.20 -12.27
N PHE A 473 -8.12 -0.88 -11.19
CA PHE A 473 -9.42 -1.55 -11.10
C PHE A 473 -10.59 -0.57 -11.23
N LEU A 474 -10.53 0.57 -10.55
CA LEU A 474 -11.60 1.56 -10.52
C LEU A 474 -11.74 2.32 -11.84
N LYS A 475 -10.64 2.49 -12.59
CA LYS A 475 -10.59 3.22 -13.86
C LYS A 475 -11.26 2.52 -15.05
N ARG A 476 -11.64 1.24 -14.96
CA ARG A 476 -12.19 0.52 -16.11
C ARG A 476 -13.50 1.15 -16.58
N GLN A 477 -13.49 1.69 -17.81
CA GLN A 477 -14.70 2.13 -18.49
C GLN A 477 -15.26 1.02 -19.40
N PRO A 478 -16.57 0.71 -19.34
CA PRO A 478 -17.19 -0.21 -20.29
C PRO A 478 -17.11 0.30 -21.74
N ARG A 479 -16.92 -0.59 -22.74
CA ARG A 479 -16.74 -0.26 -24.18
C ARG A 479 -17.82 0.64 -24.83
N ASN A 480 -19.00 0.79 -24.22
CA ASN A 480 -20.12 1.62 -24.73
C ASN A 480 -20.36 2.90 -23.92
N TRP A 481 -19.41 3.28 -23.06
CA TRP A 481 -19.51 4.48 -22.26
C TRP A 481 -19.65 5.74 -23.14
N GLY A 482 -20.66 6.57 -22.85
CA GLY A 482 -20.92 7.82 -23.57
C GLY A 482 -21.80 7.74 -24.83
N ARG A 483 -22.27 6.55 -25.26
CA ARG A 483 -23.30 6.46 -26.33
C ARG A 483 -24.70 6.46 -25.71
N ARG A 484 -25.62 7.28 -26.26
CA ARG A 484 -27.05 7.28 -25.88
C ARG A 484 -27.59 5.83 -25.96
N GLY A 485 -27.99 5.28 -24.82
CA GLY A 485 -28.43 3.89 -24.67
C GLY A 485 -27.59 3.03 -23.70
N SER A 486 -26.52 3.56 -23.11
CA SER A 486 -25.67 2.79 -22.17
C SER A 486 -26.26 2.58 -20.76
N MET A 487 -27.43 3.14 -20.46
CA MET A 487 -28.07 3.04 -19.13
C MET A 487 -29.23 2.05 -19.08
N ASP A 488 -29.79 1.65 -20.21
CA ASP A 488 -30.82 0.63 -20.28
C ASP A 488 -30.29 -0.56 -21.06
N GLY A 489 -30.34 -1.75 -20.48
CA GLY A 489 -30.07 -3.03 -21.15
C GLY A 489 -31.14 -3.35 -22.20
N GLY A 490 -31.35 -2.47 -23.16
CA GLY A 490 -32.23 -2.68 -24.31
C GLY A 490 -31.54 -3.51 -25.39
N PRO A 491 -32.31 -4.25 -26.23
CA PRO A 491 -31.73 -5.07 -27.28
C PRO A 491 -31.04 -4.19 -28.33
N LEU A 492 -29.91 -4.67 -28.85
CA LEU A 492 -29.22 -4.05 -29.98
C LEU A 492 -30.16 -3.97 -31.20
N PRO A 493 -30.22 -2.85 -31.93
CA PRO A 493 -31.00 -2.76 -33.15
C PRO A 493 -30.21 -3.43 -34.28
N GLY A 494 -30.62 -4.65 -34.66
CA GLY A 494 -29.93 -5.39 -35.70
C GLY A 494 -30.46 -6.78 -36.01
N GLU A 495 -31.73 -7.08 -35.74
CA GLU A 495 -32.37 -8.27 -36.28
C GLU A 495 -33.76 -7.86 -36.78
N GLY A 496 -33.80 -7.50 -38.07
CA GLY A 496 -35.06 -7.36 -38.80
C GLY A 496 -35.72 -8.73 -38.88
N PHE A 497 -36.82 -8.90 -38.16
CA PHE A 497 -37.78 -9.96 -38.40
C PHE A 497 -38.35 -9.78 -39.82
N ASP A 498 -37.87 -10.61 -40.74
CA ASP A 498 -38.48 -10.75 -42.05
C ASP A 498 -39.66 -11.72 -41.92
N GLY A 499 -40.87 -11.19 -42.07
CA GLY A 499 -42.08 -12.00 -41.92
C GLY A 499 -43.36 -11.18 -41.88
N ARG A 500 -43.87 -10.79 -43.04
CA ARG A 500 -45.17 -11.23 -43.61
C ARG A 500 -45.73 -10.23 -44.63
N ASP A 501 -46.09 -10.81 -45.77
CA ASP A 501 -47.35 -10.66 -46.50
C ASP A 501 -47.81 -9.24 -46.85
N GLY A 502 -47.53 -8.85 -48.09
CA GLY A 502 -48.09 -7.66 -48.74
C GLY A 502 -48.36 -7.91 -50.22
N ASN A 503 -49.42 -8.66 -50.50
CA ASN A 503 -50.00 -8.82 -51.83
C ASN A 503 -50.67 -7.50 -52.26
N GLY A 504 -50.25 -6.88 -53.36
CA GLY A 504 -50.90 -5.68 -53.93
C GLY A 504 -50.19 -5.12 -55.17
N PRO A 505 -50.90 -4.56 -56.17
CA PRO A 505 -50.68 -4.90 -57.57
C PRO A 505 -49.79 -3.93 -58.36
N VAL A 506 -49.31 -4.48 -59.48
CA VAL A 506 -48.70 -3.82 -60.63
C VAL A 506 -49.60 -2.71 -61.18
N GLY A 507 -49.05 -1.50 -61.33
CA GLY A 507 -49.66 -0.40 -62.08
C GLY A 507 -48.58 0.56 -62.56
N GLY A 508 -48.27 0.52 -63.85
CA GLY A 508 -47.13 1.22 -64.45
C GLY A 508 -47.32 2.72 -64.68
N ARG A 509 -46.19 3.39 -64.88
CA ARG A 509 -45.84 4.12 -66.11
C ARG A 509 -44.36 4.49 -66.07
#